data_AF-F7RSL2-F1
#
_entry.id   AF-F7RSL2-F1
#
_cell.length_a   1.000
_cell.length_b   1.000
_cell.length_c   1.000
_cell.angle_alpha   90.00
_cell.angle_beta   90.00
_cell.angle_gamma   90.00
#
_symmetry.space_group_name_H-M   'P 1'
#
loop_
_entity.id
_entity.type
_entity.pdbx_description
1 polymer ?
#
loop_
_entity_poly.entity_id
_entity_poly.type
_entity_poly.pdbx_seq_one_letter_code
_entity_poly.pdbx_strand_id
1 'polypeptide(L)'
;MPAKDIRRIAHEYAAKAPHAVVDFGHRATFTTEEFEMRRALYAANVLIGNIERKGGIYIGQKPGDYNKLAGEAVAPVLAKPGVKDMPKPAAKRIDQVEEQYAMMWTSGGVYQTILDATLSAVPYQLHGWVMSRTNPMQTMTDRARVVEAMKKLDFIAVCDVYISETAAYADVILPESTYLERDEEIADKSGKNPAYYVRQRAVETLGNTKPSWQIFKDIGHKLGLGEFYPWENMETLQMLQVNRDTDLLRRIKDEGFVSFGKPIMLREPKMVAEFTKAYANAKPVDEDGTYGSLLTFKTPSGKIELTSAKVETMAPGRGVIKFREVHLKKADELYFIQGKVAVHTNGATHNVPMLANLMSDNAIWVHPVTAGKLGISNGDPIRLTSSVGTEEGHALVTPGIRQDTVFAYMGFGSKNKELVRATGKGIHCGNLLPHQTAPVCGMTVHTTGVTLAKR
;
A
#
# COMPACT_ATOMS: atom_id res chain seq x y z
N MET A 1 -12.00 23.62 13.74
CA MET A 1 -11.04 24.66 13.33
C MET A 1 -11.78 25.99 13.19
N PRO A 2 -11.20 27.14 13.57
CA PRO A 2 -11.84 28.44 13.37
C PRO A 2 -12.08 28.75 11.88
N ALA A 3 -13.24 29.33 11.55
CA ALA A 3 -13.60 29.66 10.17
C ALA A 3 -12.59 30.63 9.50
N LYS A 4 -11.98 31.53 10.29
CA LYS A 4 -10.95 32.47 9.80
C LYS A 4 -9.72 31.74 9.25
N ASP A 5 -9.30 30.65 9.88
CA ASP A 5 -8.11 29.90 9.48
C ASP A 5 -8.37 29.09 8.21
N ILE A 6 -9.58 28.51 8.08
CA ILE A 6 -9.99 27.80 6.86
C ILE A 6 -9.93 28.74 5.64
N ARG A 7 -10.52 29.95 5.76
CA ARG A 7 -10.50 30.93 4.67
C ARG A 7 -9.08 31.38 4.33
N ARG A 8 -8.29 31.70 5.35
CA ARG A 8 -6.90 32.13 5.16
C ARG A 8 -6.08 31.07 4.43
N ILE A 9 -6.10 29.81 4.89
CA ILE A 9 -5.36 28.71 4.25
C ILE A 9 -5.84 28.49 2.82
N ALA A 10 -7.15 28.55 2.55
CA ALA A 10 -7.69 28.40 1.20
C ALA A 10 -7.18 29.50 0.25
N HIS A 11 -7.15 30.76 0.71
CA HIS A 11 -6.61 31.87 -0.09
C HIS A 11 -5.09 31.79 -0.27
N GLU A 12 -4.33 31.44 0.77
CA GLU A 12 -2.87 31.22 0.67
C GLU A 12 -2.55 30.11 -0.32
N TYR A 13 -3.30 28.99 -0.28
CA TYR A 13 -3.17 27.88 -1.21
C TYR A 13 -3.48 28.29 -2.65
N ALA A 14 -4.61 28.98 -2.89
CA ALA A 14 -5.00 29.44 -4.21
C ALA A 14 -4.02 30.48 -4.78
N ALA A 15 -3.48 31.39 -3.95
CA ALA A 15 -2.49 32.39 -4.35
C ALA A 15 -1.15 31.78 -4.80
N LYS A 16 -0.91 30.50 -4.48
CA LYS A 16 0.28 29.75 -4.93
C LYS A 16 0.00 28.86 -6.13
N ALA A 17 -1.20 28.87 -6.71
CA ALA A 17 -1.51 28.13 -7.93
C ALA A 17 -0.52 28.48 -9.07
N PRO A 18 -0.03 27.49 -9.85
CA PRO A 18 -0.21 26.04 -9.74
C PRO A 18 0.88 25.34 -8.89
N HIS A 19 1.66 26.08 -8.11
CA HIS A 19 2.86 25.65 -7.39
C HIS A 19 2.60 25.32 -5.91
N ALA A 20 1.46 24.70 -5.61
CA ALA A 20 1.11 24.19 -4.30
C ALA A 20 0.48 22.80 -4.45
N VAL A 21 0.48 22.01 -3.38
CA VAL A 21 -0.12 20.67 -3.34
C VAL A 21 -0.83 20.48 -2.02
N VAL A 22 -2.03 19.89 -2.09
CA VAL A 22 -2.62 19.20 -0.94
C VAL A 22 -2.17 17.75 -1.01
N ASP A 23 -1.24 17.36 -0.14
CA ASP A 23 -0.77 15.98 -0.09
C ASP A 23 -1.93 15.07 0.31
N PHE A 24 -2.21 14.08 -0.52
CA PHE A 24 -3.23 13.09 -0.26
C PHE A 24 -2.72 11.99 0.69
N GLY A 25 -1.43 11.94 1.04
CA GLY A 25 -0.88 11.01 2.01
C GLY A 25 -0.94 9.54 1.59
N HIS A 26 -0.16 8.70 2.27
CA HIS A 26 -0.07 7.28 1.92
C HIS A 26 -1.22 6.43 2.48
N ARG A 27 -1.66 6.72 3.71
CA ARG A 27 -2.59 5.84 4.44
C ARG A 27 -4.04 6.25 4.21
N ALA A 28 -4.82 5.39 3.56
CA ALA A 28 -6.23 5.62 3.22
C ALA A 28 -7.17 4.65 3.97
N THR A 29 -7.15 4.66 5.30
CA THR A 29 -7.85 3.66 6.13
C THR A 29 -8.43 4.29 7.40
N PHE A 30 -8.84 5.56 7.39
CA PHE A 30 -9.23 6.22 8.64
C PHE A 30 -10.69 6.04 8.97
N THR A 31 -11.56 6.09 7.96
CA THR A 31 -13.02 6.05 8.15
C THR A 31 -13.67 5.26 7.02
N THR A 32 -14.97 4.98 7.14
CA THR A 32 -15.77 4.40 6.05
C THR A 32 -15.98 5.36 4.87
N GLU A 33 -15.72 6.65 5.04
CA GLU A 33 -15.87 7.70 4.02
C GLU A 33 -14.53 8.15 3.41
N GLU A 34 -13.49 7.32 3.54
CA GLU A 34 -12.15 7.62 3.03
C GLU A 34 -12.17 7.98 1.53
N PHE A 35 -12.96 7.28 0.72
CA PHE A 35 -13.09 7.54 -0.71
C PHE A 35 -13.45 9.01 -1.01
N GLU A 36 -14.38 9.57 -0.24
CA GLU A 36 -14.85 10.94 -0.42
C GLU A 36 -13.84 11.95 0.09
N MET A 37 -13.16 11.65 1.21
CA MET A 37 -12.02 12.44 1.67
C MET A 37 -10.94 12.51 0.59
N ARG A 38 -10.57 11.38 -0.04
CA ARG A 38 -9.59 11.36 -1.13
C ARG A 38 -10.04 12.18 -2.33
N ARG A 39 -11.29 12.04 -2.76
CA ARG A 39 -11.82 12.85 -3.87
C ARG A 39 -11.75 14.35 -3.56
N ALA A 40 -12.06 14.77 -2.33
CA ALA A 40 -11.95 16.17 -1.93
C ALA A 40 -10.50 16.67 -1.97
N LEU A 41 -9.52 15.88 -1.52
CA LEU A 41 -8.09 16.23 -1.59
C LEU A 41 -7.60 16.34 -3.04
N TYR A 42 -8.00 15.40 -3.91
CA TYR A 42 -7.67 15.49 -5.33
C TYR A 42 -8.35 16.67 -6.01
N ALA A 43 -9.63 16.93 -5.71
CA ALA A 43 -10.34 18.09 -6.24
C ALA A 43 -9.65 19.41 -5.86
N ALA A 44 -9.12 19.53 -4.65
CA ALA A 44 -8.35 20.71 -4.24
C ALA A 44 -7.10 20.93 -5.11
N ASN A 45 -6.41 19.85 -5.53
CA ASN A 45 -5.27 19.93 -6.44
C ASN A 45 -5.70 20.31 -7.86
N VAL A 46 -6.81 19.73 -8.34
CA VAL A 46 -7.39 20.03 -9.66
C VAL A 46 -7.78 21.51 -9.77
N LEU A 47 -8.41 22.07 -8.73
CA LEU A 47 -8.90 23.45 -8.73
C LEU A 47 -7.80 24.51 -8.86
N ILE A 48 -6.59 24.23 -8.42
CA ILE A 48 -5.44 25.15 -8.59
C ILE A 48 -4.63 24.85 -9.85
N GLY A 49 -5.05 23.86 -10.65
CA GLY A 49 -4.42 23.54 -11.93
C GLY A 49 -3.01 22.97 -11.82
N ASN A 50 -2.65 22.34 -10.69
CA ASN A 50 -1.28 21.87 -10.42
C ASN A 50 -0.89 20.52 -11.07
N ILE A 51 -1.82 19.85 -11.75
CA ILE A 51 -1.54 18.59 -12.43
C ILE A 51 -0.63 18.85 -13.64
N GLU A 52 0.47 18.09 -13.73
CA GLU A 52 1.54 18.21 -14.72
C GLU A 52 2.24 19.59 -14.72
N ARG A 53 2.31 20.25 -13.56
CA ARG A 53 3.02 21.53 -13.37
C ARG A 53 4.12 21.41 -12.32
N LYS A 54 5.18 22.20 -12.45
CA LYS A 54 6.25 22.26 -11.44
C LYS A 54 5.66 22.61 -10.07
N GLY A 55 6.10 21.93 -9.01
CA GLY A 55 5.56 22.13 -7.66
C GLY A 55 4.18 21.48 -7.44
N GLY A 56 3.63 20.79 -8.44
CA GLY A 56 2.37 20.06 -8.40
C GLY A 56 2.54 18.55 -8.51
N ILE A 57 1.50 17.88 -9.04
CA ILE A 57 1.42 16.42 -9.20
C ILE A 57 1.86 16.03 -10.62
N TYR A 58 2.64 14.96 -10.76
CA TYR A 58 3.00 14.40 -12.08
C TYR A 58 2.41 13.00 -12.29
N ILE A 59 2.28 12.63 -13.57
CA ILE A 59 1.87 11.33 -14.08
C ILE A 59 3.12 10.63 -14.60
N GLY A 60 3.33 9.39 -14.14
CA GLY A 60 4.48 8.59 -14.53
C GLY A 60 4.52 8.30 -16.03
N GLN A 61 5.67 8.54 -16.66
CA GLN A 61 5.91 8.39 -18.09
C GLN A 61 6.44 6.99 -18.39
N LYS A 62 5.53 6.10 -18.81
CA LYS A 62 5.88 4.73 -19.17
C LYS A 62 6.63 4.69 -20.52
N PRO A 63 7.60 3.76 -20.70
CA PRO A 63 8.44 3.69 -21.90
C PRO A 63 7.67 3.75 -23.23
N GLY A 64 6.58 2.98 -23.34
CA GLY A 64 5.77 2.95 -24.56
C GLY A 64 5.06 4.27 -24.87
N ASP A 65 4.51 4.94 -23.86
CA ASP A 65 3.83 6.23 -24.05
C ASP A 65 4.84 7.36 -24.26
N TYR A 66 5.99 7.29 -23.60
CA TYR A 66 7.11 8.20 -23.77
C TYR A 66 7.68 8.15 -25.19
N ASN A 67 7.90 6.95 -25.74
CA ASN A 67 8.36 6.78 -27.13
C ASN A 67 7.33 7.32 -28.14
N LYS A 68 6.03 7.10 -27.90
CA LYS A 68 4.96 7.69 -28.74
C LYS A 68 4.94 9.22 -28.66
N LEU A 69 5.29 9.79 -27.50
CA LEU A 69 5.38 11.24 -27.32
C LEU A 69 6.61 11.82 -28.03
N ALA A 70 7.75 11.12 -27.96
CA ALA A 70 9.00 11.49 -28.62
C ALA A 70 8.99 11.24 -30.14
N GLY A 71 8.08 10.39 -30.63
CA GLY A 71 8.02 9.98 -32.04
C GLY A 71 9.18 9.06 -32.47
N GLU A 72 9.94 8.54 -31.51
CA GLU A 72 11.08 7.64 -31.74
C GLU A 72 11.31 6.71 -30.54
N ALA A 73 12.16 5.69 -30.71
CA ALA A 73 12.46 4.71 -29.69
C ALA A 73 13.52 5.23 -28.70
N VAL A 74 13.09 5.99 -27.68
CA VAL A 74 14.00 6.58 -26.68
C VAL A 74 14.31 5.61 -25.53
N ALA A 75 13.29 4.90 -25.04
CA ALA A 75 13.40 3.95 -23.94
C ALA A 75 13.00 2.55 -24.40
N PRO A 76 13.79 1.50 -24.12
CA PRO A 76 13.39 0.14 -24.45
C PRO A 76 12.13 -0.23 -23.68
N VAL A 77 11.17 -0.93 -24.30
CA VAL A 77 9.97 -1.43 -23.62
C VAL A 77 10.27 -2.85 -23.14
N LEU A 78 10.28 -3.07 -21.83
CA LEU A 78 10.46 -4.43 -21.31
C LEU A 78 9.33 -5.33 -21.78
N ALA A 79 9.69 -6.52 -22.26
CA ALA A 79 8.74 -7.60 -22.42
C ALA A 79 8.14 -7.97 -21.07
N LYS A 80 6.91 -8.48 -21.10
CA LYS A 80 6.33 -9.23 -20.00
C LYS A 80 6.36 -10.68 -20.47
N PRO A 81 7.35 -11.49 -20.03
CA PRO A 81 7.47 -12.90 -20.40
C PRO A 81 6.33 -13.70 -19.74
N GLY A 82 5.10 -13.43 -20.15
CA GLY A 82 3.94 -14.23 -19.80
C GLY A 82 3.96 -15.50 -20.65
N VAL A 83 3.39 -16.56 -20.11
CA VAL A 83 3.30 -17.81 -20.85
C VAL A 83 1.95 -17.89 -21.55
N LYS A 84 2.02 -18.15 -22.85
CA LYS A 84 0.84 -18.37 -23.68
C LYS A 84 0.03 -19.53 -23.07
N ASP A 85 -1.30 -19.43 -23.17
CA ASP A 85 -2.22 -20.50 -22.77
C ASP A 85 -2.21 -20.85 -21.26
N MET A 86 -1.64 -19.99 -20.40
CA MET A 86 -1.76 -20.14 -18.95
C MET A 86 -3.25 -20.20 -18.52
N PRO A 87 -3.67 -21.27 -17.80
CA PRO A 87 -5.04 -21.41 -17.36
C PRO A 87 -5.48 -20.21 -16.53
N LYS A 88 -6.64 -19.64 -16.87
CA LYS A 88 -7.27 -18.59 -16.07
C LYS A 88 -8.08 -19.23 -14.95
N PRO A 89 -8.03 -18.70 -13.71
CA PRO A 89 -8.93 -19.15 -12.66
C PRO A 89 -10.39 -19.02 -13.10
N ALA A 90 -11.14 -20.12 -13.06
CA ALA A 90 -12.56 -20.16 -13.41
C ALA A 90 -13.48 -19.88 -12.20
N ALA A 91 -12.94 -20.03 -10.98
CA ALA A 91 -13.70 -19.78 -9.76
C ALA A 91 -14.03 -18.29 -9.61
N LYS A 92 -15.21 -17.99 -9.06
CA LYS A 92 -15.59 -16.62 -8.71
C LYS A 92 -14.56 -16.05 -7.73
N ARG A 93 -14.20 -14.78 -7.92
CA ARG A 93 -13.33 -14.08 -6.97
C ARG A 93 -14.00 -13.95 -5.61
N ILE A 94 -13.29 -14.33 -4.55
CA ILE A 94 -13.81 -14.30 -3.18
C ILE A 94 -14.03 -12.88 -2.65
N ASP A 95 -13.33 -11.91 -3.21
CA ASP A 95 -13.45 -10.50 -2.83
C ASP A 95 -14.57 -9.76 -3.55
N GLN A 96 -15.15 -10.37 -4.58
CA GLN A 96 -16.24 -9.81 -5.39
C GLN A 96 -15.95 -8.37 -5.85
N VAL A 97 -14.67 -8.02 -6.02
CA VAL A 97 -14.21 -6.63 -6.22
C VAL A 97 -14.83 -5.96 -7.44
N GLU A 98 -15.10 -6.73 -8.49
CA GLU A 98 -15.72 -6.22 -9.71
C GLU A 98 -17.20 -5.85 -9.52
N GLU A 99 -17.91 -6.59 -8.68
CA GLU A 99 -19.34 -6.39 -8.39
C GLU A 99 -19.55 -5.33 -7.30
N GLN A 100 -18.71 -5.38 -6.25
CA GLN A 100 -18.91 -4.59 -5.02
C GLN A 100 -18.05 -3.32 -4.97
N TYR A 101 -16.88 -3.31 -5.60
CA TYR A 101 -15.88 -2.25 -5.47
C TYR A 101 -15.33 -1.82 -6.83
N ALA A 102 -16.21 -1.53 -7.80
CA ALA A 102 -15.86 -1.22 -9.19
C ALA A 102 -14.96 0.03 -9.40
N MET A 103 -14.63 0.75 -8.33
CA MET A 103 -13.65 1.86 -8.31
C MET A 103 -12.26 1.44 -7.84
N MET A 104 -12.09 0.19 -7.39
CA MET A 104 -10.81 -0.39 -7.00
C MET A 104 -10.10 -1.04 -8.18
N TRP A 105 -8.77 -1.08 -8.08
CA TRP A 105 -7.97 -1.88 -9.01
C TRP A 105 -8.17 -3.37 -8.70
N THR A 106 -8.85 -4.08 -9.60
CA THR A 106 -9.20 -5.51 -9.49
C THR A 106 -8.00 -6.44 -9.21
N SER A 107 -6.81 -6.16 -9.76
CA SER A 107 -5.60 -6.95 -9.49
C SER A 107 -5.07 -6.83 -8.06
N GLY A 108 -5.45 -5.80 -7.30
CA GLY A 108 -5.06 -5.67 -5.89
C GLY A 108 -5.90 -6.52 -4.95
N GLY A 109 -7.16 -6.75 -5.32
CA GLY A 109 -8.17 -7.45 -4.50
C GLY A 109 -8.49 -6.78 -3.16
N VAL A 110 -9.38 -7.39 -2.38
CA VAL A 110 -9.76 -6.90 -1.04
C VAL A 110 -9.30 -7.89 0.02
N TYR A 111 -8.17 -7.60 0.66
CA TYR A 111 -7.47 -8.59 1.51
C TYR A 111 -8.32 -9.15 2.64
N GLN A 112 -9.16 -8.30 3.26
CA GLN A 112 -9.96 -8.69 4.41
C GLN A 112 -11.14 -9.60 4.09
N THR A 113 -11.58 -9.68 2.82
CA THR A 113 -12.66 -10.60 2.44
C THR A 113 -12.21 -12.05 2.49
N ILE A 114 -10.91 -12.35 2.62
CA ILE A 114 -10.43 -13.71 2.89
C ILE A 114 -11.06 -14.24 4.18
N LEU A 115 -11.15 -13.40 5.23
CA LEU A 115 -11.80 -13.78 6.49
C LEU A 115 -13.29 -14.02 6.27
N ASP A 116 -13.95 -13.11 5.56
CA ASP A 116 -15.38 -13.18 5.32
C ASP A 116 -15.75 -14.41 4.49
N ALA A 117 -15.04 -14.67 3.40
CA ALA A 117 -15.27 -15.84 2.55
C ALA A 117 -14.98 -17.16 3.30
N THR A 118 -13.91 -17.21 4.10
CA THR A 118 -13.60 -18.40 4.91
C THR A 118 -14.70 -18.70 5.92
N LEU A 119 -15.18 -17.68 6.64
CA LEU A 119 -16.14 -17.84 7.73
C LEU A 119 -17.58 -18.02 7.22
N SER A 120 -17.99 -17.27 6.19
CA SER A 120 -19.34 -17.33 5.62
C SER A 120 -19.52 -18.36 4.50
N ALA A 121 -18.43 -18.91 3.94
CA ALA A 121 -18.45 -19.77 2.76
C ALA A 121 -19.07 -19.10 1.52
N VAL A 122 -18.99 -17.78 1.41
CA VAL A 122 -19.46 -17.00 0.25
C VAL A 122 -18.25 -16.40 -0.49
N PRO A 123 -18.10 -16.64 -1.80
CA PRO A 123 -19.00 -17.38 -2.69
C PRO A 123 -18.90 -18.92 -2.59
N TYR A 124 -17.89 -19.44 -1.90
CA TYR A 124 -17.72 -20.87 -1.61
C TYR A 124 -16.80 -21.04 -0.39
N GLN A 125 -16.76 -22.25 0.18
CA GLN A 125 -15.87 -22.54 1.30
C GLN A 125 -14.41 -22.52 0.85
N LEU A 126 -13.58 -21.77 1.59
CA LEU A 126 -12.13 -21.79 1.43
C LEU A 126 -11.55 -22.92 2.25
N HIS A 127 -10.65 -23.69 1.63
CA HIS A 127 -9.95 -24.81 2.25
C HIS A 127 -8.47 -24.54 2.47
N GLY A 128 -7.87 -23.62 1.70
CA GLY A 128 -6.45 -23.35 1.74
C GLY A 128 -6.10 -21.86 1.69
N TRP A 129 -5.05 -21.44 2.40
CA TRP A 129 -4.47 -20.11 2.28
C TRP A 129 -2.94 -20.18 2.13
N VAL A 130 -2.46 -19.86 0.93
CA VAL A 130 -1.03 -19.72 0.62
C VAL A 130 -0.63 -18.26 0.76
N MET A 131 0.34 -18.00 1.62
CA MET A 131 0.80 -16.66 1.98
C MET A 131 2.25 -16.49 1.59
N SER A 132 2.58 -15.41 0.89
CA SER A 132 3.96 -15.06 0.57
C SER A 132 4.25 -13.65 1.07
N ARG A 133 5.24 -13.50 1.95
CA ARG A 133 5.67 -12.20 2.50
C ARG A 133 4.53 -11.37 3.09
N THR A 134 3.55 -12.05 3.68
CA THR A 134 2.40 -11.45 4.35
C THR A 134 2.20 -12.05 5.74
N ASN A 135 1.76 -11.22 6.67
CA ASN A 135 1.56 -11.57 8.07
C ASN A 135 0.21 -11.03 8.56
N PRO A 136 -0.93 -11.62 8.13
CA PRO A 136 -2.27 -11.17 8.51
C PRO A 136 -2.47 -11.08 10.02
N MET A 137 -1.77 -11.90 10.80
CA MET A 137 -1.81 -11.85 12.26
C MET A 137 -1.33 -10.50 12.83
N GLN A 138 -0.50 -9.78 12.10
CA GLN A 138 0.03 -8.46 12.46
C GLN A 138 -0.60 -7.30 11.67
N THR A 139 -1.07 -7.56 10.45
CA THR A 139 -1.49 -6.51 9.51
C THR A 139 -2.99 -6.37 9.33
N MET A 140 -3.79 -7.38 9.68
CA MET A 140 -5.26 -7.31 9.65
C MET A 140 -5.83 -6.82 10.97
N THR A 141 -7.07 -6.31 10.91
CA THR A 141 -7.86 -5.97 12.09
C THR A 141 -8.64 -7.18 12.58
N ASP A 142 -9.12 -7.11 13.82
CA ASP A 142 -9.81 -8.19 14.51
C ASP A 142 -9.01 -9.51 14.49
N ARG A 143 -7.90 -9.52 15.23
CA ARG A 143 -7.02 -10.70 15.32
C ARG A 143 -7.77 -11.95 15.76
N ALA A 144 -8.82 -11.84 16.59
CA ALA A 144 -9.62 -12.98 16.99
C ALA A 144 -10.32 -13.61 15.79
N ARG A 145 -10.93 -12.80 14.93
CA ARG A 145 -11.51 -13.23 13.64
C ARG A 145 -10.48 -13.81 12.68
N VAL A 146 -9.27 -13.25 12.62
CA VAL A 146 -8.16 -13.83 11.83
C VAL A 146 -7.85 -15.26 12.31
N VAL A 147 -7.72 -15.46 13.62
CA VAL A 147 -7.48 -16.78 14.21
C VAL A 147 -8.63 -17.75 13.94
N GLU A 148 -9.87 -17.29 14.04
CA GLU A 148 -11.06 -18.10 13.71
C GLU A 148 -11.02 -18.58 12.26
N ALA A 149 -10.75 -17.67 11.32
CA ALA A 149 -10.65 -18.01 9.90
C ALA A 149 -9.51 -19.00 9.64
N MET A 150 -8.31 -18.75 10.19
CA MET A 150 -7.16 -19.64 10.00
C MET A 150 -7.42 -21.05 10.54
N LYS A 151 -8.13 -21.19 11.68
CA LYS A 151 -8.50 -22.49 12.24
C LYS A 151 -9.56 -23.27 11.44
N LYS A 152 -10.29 -22.58 10.56
CA LYS A 152 -11.33 -23.19 9.72
C LYS A 152 -10.77 -23.70 8.37
N LEU A 153 -9.56 -23.29 8.01
CA LEU A 153 -8.89 -23.77 6.79
C LEU A 153 -8.28 -25.15 7.05
N ASP A 154 -8.30 -26.01 6.02
CA ASP A 154 -7.67 -27.33 6.06
C ASP A 154 -6.16 -27.27 5.79
N PHE A 155 -5.70 -26.19 5.17
CA PHE A 155 -4.31 -26.03 4.79
C PHE A 155 -3.83 -24.57 4.80
N ILE A 156 -2.70 -24.31 5.44
CA ILE A 156 -2.04 -23.01 5.44
C ILE A 156 -0.56 -23.21 5.08
N ALA A 157 -0.12 -22.51 4.05
CA ALA A 157 1.30 -22.44 3.68
C ALA A 157 1.81 -21.01 3.82
N VAL A 158 2.96 -20.84 4.47
CA VAL A 158 3.59 -19.53 4.68
C VAL A 158 4.99 -19.52 4.08
N CYS A 159 5.18 -18.70 3.05
CA CYS A 159 6.46 -18.38 2.44
C CYS A 159 6.97 -17.05 2.97
N ASP A 160 8.02 -17.08 3.80
CA ASP A 160 8.57 -15.88 4.45
C ASP A 160 10.06 -16.05 4.75
N VAL A 161 10.74 -14.94 5.02
CA VAL A 161 12.18 -14.90 5.34
C VAL A 161 12.46 -15.06 6.84
N TYR A 162 11.42 -15.01 7.67
CA TYR A 162 11.47 -15.27 9.11
C TYR A 162 10.17 -15.95 9.58
N ILE A 163 10.19 -16.53 10.77
CA ILE A 163 9.00 -17.15 11.38
C ILE A 163 8.06 -16.03 11.86
N SER A 164 7.10 -15.64 11.03
CA SER A 164 6.09 -14.63 11.37
C SER A 164 5.05 -15.17 12.37
N GLU A 165 4.26 -14.29 12.98
CA GLU A 165 3.13 -14.68 13.84
C GLU A 165 2.11 -15.55 13.08
N THR A 166 1.93 -15.27 11.80
CA THR A 166 1.11 -16.08 10.90
C THR A 166 1.69 -17.48 10.70
N ALA A 167 3.03 -17.63 10.65
CA ALA A 167 3.67 -18.93 10.47
C ALA A 167 3.37 -19.92 11.63
N ALA A 168 3.00 -19.42 12.82
CA ALA A 168 2.59 -20.27 13.95
C ALA A 168 1.29 -21.07 13.70
N TYR A 169 0.56 -20.75 12.64
CA TYR A 169 -0.67 -21.44 12.21
C TYR A 169 -0.48 -22.18 10.88
N ALA A 170 0.74 -22.21 10.33
CA ALA A 170 1.01 -22.84 9.05
C ALA A 170 1.21 -24.35 9.22
N ASP A 171 0.66 -25.13 8.29
CA ASP A 171 1.00 -26.54 8.12
C ASP A 171 2.35 -26.70 7.42
N VAL A 172 2.69 -25.75 6.54
CA VAL A 172 3.94 -25.73 5.79
C VAL A 172 4.57 -24.35 5.83
N ILE A 173 5.85 -24.32 6.20
CA ILE A 173 6.69 -23.11 6.09
C ILE A 173 7.65 -23.31 4.92
N LEU A 174 7.68 -22.32 4.02
CA LEU A 174 8.56 -22.28 2.85
C LEU A 174 9.60 -21.16 3.09
N PRO A 175 10.84 -21.50 3.48
CA PRO A 175 11.81 -20.48 3.86
C PRO A 175 12.34 -19.74 2.62
N GLU A 176 12.00 -18.46 2.53
CA GLU A 176 12.43 -17.60 1.43
C GLU A 176 13.82 -17.01 1.71
N SER A 177 14.66 -16.89 0.70
CA SER A 177 15.95 -16.17 0.80
C SER A 177 15.72 -14.68 1.01
N THR A 178 16.58 -13.99 1.75
CA THR A 178 16.48 -12.53 1.93
C THR A 178 16.78 -11.78 0.62
N TYR A 179 16.53 -10.47 0.63
CA TYR A 179 16.77 -9.62 -0.53
C TYR A 179 18.25 -9.50 -0.94
N LEU A 180 19.20 -9.86 -0.06
CA LEU A 180 20.63 -9.84 -0.37
C LEU A 180 21.10 -11.14 -1.04
N GLU A 181 20.30 -12.20 -0.97
CA GLU A 181 20.68 -13.57 -1.35
C GLU A 181 20.11 -13.97 -2.71
N ARG A 182 19.44 -13.07 -3.43
CA ARG A 182 18.69 -13.40 -4.64
C ARG A 182 18.68 -12.31 -5.69
N ASP A 183 18.64 -12.75 -6.94
CA ASP A 183 18.28 -11.93 -8.08
C ASP A 183 16.75 -11.83 -8.23
N GLU A 184 16.28 -10.71 -8.75
CA GLU A 184 14.87 -10.49 -9.08
C GLU A 184 14.72 -9.97 -10.52
N GLU A 185 13.49 -9.99 -11.01
CA GLU A 185 13.11 -9.40 -12.28
C GLU A 185 13.52 -7.92 -12.38
N ILE A 186 13.75 -7.45 -13.61
CA ILE A 186 13.92 -6.02 -13.88
C ILE A 186 12.59 -5.33 -13.63
N ALA A 187 12.60 -4.30 -12.78
CA ALA A 187 11.43 -3.55 -12.41
C ALA A 187 11.38 -2.18 -13.11
N ASP A 188 10.21 -1.84 -13.64
CA ASP A 188 9.90 -0.49 -14.09
C ASP A 188 9.75 0.45 -12.88
N LYS A 189 10.61 1.47 -12.83
CA LYS A 189 10.63 2.57 -11.84
C LYS A 189 10.49 3.93 -12.52
N SER A 190 9.77 3.96 -13.64
CA SER A 190 9.53 5.18 -14.41
C SER A 190 8.83 6.25 -13.56
N GLY A 191 9.38 7.46 -13.61
CA GLY A 191 8.84 8.66 -12.98
C GLY A 191 8.46 9.67 -14.06
N LYS A 192 9.05 10.86 -14.04
CA LYS A 192 8.88 11.86 -15.11
C LYS A 192 9.51 11.44 -16.45
N ASN A 193 10.28 10.36 -16.44
CA ASN A 193 10.83 9.69 -17.60
C ASN A 193 10.99 8.19 -17.31
N PRO A 194 11.17 7.35 -18.35
CA PRO A 194 11.34 5.92 -18.18
C PRO A 194 12.59 5.57 -17.38
N ALA A 195 12.46 4.60 -16.48
CA ALA A 195 13.59 4.08 -15.71
C ALA A 195 13.40 2.62 -15.30
N TYR A 196 14.51 1.90 -15.20
CA TYR A 196 14.57 0.50 -14.78
C TYR A 196 15.53 0.32 -13.63
N TYR A 197 15.20 -0.63 -12.76
CA TYR A 197 16.00 -1.04 -11.61
C TYR A 197 16.09 -2.57 -11.59
N VAL A 198 17.21 -3.10 -11.11
CA VAL A 198 17.37 -4.53 -10.85
C VAL A 198 17.96 -4.77 -9.46
N ARG A 199 17.47 -5.82 -8.80
CA ARG A 199 18.11 -6.37 -7.60
C ARG A 199 19.00 -7.53 -8.02
N GLN A 200 20.22 -7.53 -7.51
CA GLN A 200 21.19 -8.60 -7.73
C GLN A 200 21.58 -9.22 -6.39
N ARG A 201 21.83 -10.52 -6.42
CA ARG A 201 22.38 -11.25 -5.28
C ARG A 201 23.73 -10.63 -4.90
N ALA A 202 23.86 -10.25 -3.63
CA ALA A 202 25.05 -9.62 -3.06
C ALA A 202 25.84 -10.56 -2.12
N VAL A 203 25.18 -11.58 -1.55
CA VAL A 203 25.80 -12.57 -0.68
C VAL A 203 25.40 -13.99 -1.08
N GLU A 204 26.11 -14.99 -0.59
CA GLU A 204 25.69 -16.38 -0.74
C GLU A 204 24.42 -16.67 0.05
N THR A 205 23.59 -17.56 -0.47
CA THR A 205 22.37 -18.00 0.21
C THR A 205 22.75 -18.77 1.48
N LEU A 206 22.19 -18.34 2.60
CA LEU A 206 22.37 -18.94 3.91
C LEU A 206 21.30 -20.01 4.15
N GLY A 207 21.74 -21.15 4.69
CA GLY A 207 20.86 -22.28 4.98
C GLY A 207 20.23 -22.89 3.72
N ASN A 208 19.10 -23.57 3.91
CA ASN A 208 18.34 -24.19 2.83
C ASN A 208 17.13 -23.34 2.45
N THR A 209 17.39 -22.08 2.05
CA THR A 209 16.35 -21.15 1.58
C THR A 209 16.35 -21.07 0.06
N LYS A 210 15.23 -20.65 -0.52
CA LYS A 210 15.12 -20.40 -1.96
C LYS A 210 14.47 -19.04 -2.21
N PRO A 211 14.78 -18.32 -3.29
CA PRO A 211 14.01 -17.14 -3.66
C PRO A 211 12.58 -17.53 -4.04
N SER A 212 11.61 -16.65 -3.77
CA SER A 212 10.17 -16.93 -3.99
C SER A 212 9.87 -17.37 -5.43
N TRP A 213 10.51 -16.77 -6.44
CA TRP A 213 10.33 -17.17 -7.84
C TRP A 213 10.68 -18.65 -8.06
N GLN A 214 11.71 -19.18 -7.37
CA GLN A 214 12.12 -20.57 -7.49
C GLN A 214 11.18 -21.49 -6.70
N ILE A 215 10.74 -21.07 -5.50
CA ILE A 215 9.75 -21.81 -4.71
C ILE A 215 8.47 -22.03 -5.52
N PHE A 216 7.90 -20.97 -6.09
CA PHE A 216 6.66 -21.08 -6.86
C PHE A 216 6.85 -21.78 -8.20
N LYS A 217 8.01 -21.63 -8.85
CA LYS A 217 8.36 -22.43 -10.04
C LYS A 217 8.41 -23.92 -9.71
N ASP A 218 9.10 -24.32 -8.65
CA ASP A 218 9.22 -25.72 -8.23
C ASP A 218 7.85 -26.33 -7.89
N ILE A 219 6.98 -25.56 -7.22
CA ILE A 219 5.59 -25.96 -6.95
C ILE A 219 4.83 -26.12 -8.27
N GLY A 220 4.94 -25.17 -9.19
CA GLY A 220 4.35 -25.24 -10.52
C GLY A 220 4.75 -26.52 -11.26
N HIS A 221 6.03 -26.87 -11.28
CA HIS A 221 6.50 -28.13 -11.86
C HIS A 221 5.86 -29.36 -11.21
N LYS A 222 5.77 -29.39 -9.88
CA LYS A 222 5.11 -30.50 -9.16
C LYS A 222 3.61 -30.61 -9.43
N LEU A 223 2.96 -29.50 -9.78
CA LEU A 223 1.55 -29.45 -10.17
C LEU A 223 1.32 -29.73 -11.67
N GLY A 224 2.37 -30.07 -12.43
CA GLY A 224 2.26 -30.26 -13.88
C GLY A 224 2.14 -28.97 -14.69
N LEU A 225 2.38 -27.81 -14.06
CA LEU A 225 2.33 -26.47 -14.66
C LEU A 225 3.70 -25.97 -15.13
N GLY A 226 4.69 -26.86 -15.25
CA GLY A 226 6.09 -26.51 -15.54
C GLY A 226 6.29 -25.80 -16.88
N GLU A 227 5.42 -26.03 -17.87
CA GLU A 227 5.43 -25.33 -19.15
C GLU A 227 5.21 -23.81 -18.99
N PHE A 228 4.55 -23.38 -17.91
CA PHE A 228 4.32 -21.97 -17.56
C PHE A 228 5.52 -21.30 -16.87
N TYR A 229 6.65 -21.98 -16.78
CA TYR A 229 7.91 -21.46 -16.26
C TYR A 229 9.08 -21.73 -17.22
N PRO A 230 9.05 -21.20 -18.46
CA PRO A 230 9.99 -21.55 -19.53
C PRO A 230 11.42 -21.03 -19.33
N TRP A 231 11.65 -20.17 -18.34
CA TRP A 231 12.99 -19.69 -17.99
C TRP A 231 13.66 -20.65 -17.02
N GLU A 232 14.93 -20.98 -17.26
CA GLU A 232 15.70 -21.86 -16.37
C GLU A 232 15.96 -21.21 -15.01
N ASN A 233 16.39 -19.95 -15.04
CA ASN A 233 16.79 -19.16 -13.89
C ASN A 233 16.41 -17.68 -14.09
N MET A 234 16.69 -16.84 -13.09
CA MET A 234 16.36 -15.41 -13.13
C MET A 234 17.08 -14.66 -14.26
N GLU A 235 18.34 -15.01 -14.56
CA GLU A 235 19.09 -14.36 -15.64
C GLU A 235 18.44 -14.63 -17.01
N THR A 236 17.96 -15.85 -17.23
CA THR A 236 17.20 -16.19 -18.45
C THR A 236 15.89 -15.39 -18.54
N LEU A 237 15.19 -15.22 -17.41
CA LEU A 237 13.99 -14.38 -17.36
C LEU A 237 14.30 -12.91 -17.67
N GLN A 238 15.35 -12.35 -17.06
CA GLN A 238 15.81 -10.98 -17.32
C GLN A 238 16.18 -10.79 -18.80
N MET A 239 16.86 -11.76 -19.41
CA MET A 239 17.16 -11.76 -20.84
C MET A 239 15.88 -11.72 -21.70
N LEU A 240 14.82 -12.43 -21.30
CA LEU A 240 13.53 -12.32 -21.98
C LEU A 240 12.88 -10.94 -21.76
N GLN A 241 12.95 -10.37 -20.55
CA GLN A 241 12.41 -9.04 -20.24
C GLN A 241 13.04 -7.95 -21.12
N VAL A 242 14.32 -8.05 -21.44
CA VAL A 242 15.01 -7.07 -22.32
C VAL A 242 14.93 -7.43 -23.81
N ASN A 243 14.04 -8.36 -24.22
CA ASN A 243 13.95 -8.84 -25.60
C ASN A 243 15.28 -9.39 -26.16
N ARG A 244 16.07 -10.06 -25.32
CA ARG A 244 17.40 -10.61 -25.63
C ARG A 244 18.48 -9.56 -25.97
N ASP A 245 18.26 -8.30 -25.63
CA ASP A 245 19.27 -7.25 -25.71
C ASP A 245 20.30 -7.41 -24.57
N THR A 246 21.45 -7.99 -24.91
CA THR A 246 22.54 -8.24 -23.96
C THR A 246 23.20 -6.94 -23.47
N ASP A 247 23.23 -5.90 -24.30
CA ASP A 247 23.84 -4.63 -23.95
C ASP A 247 22.99 -3.89 -22.93
N LEU A 248 21.68 -3.89 -23.14
CA LEU A 248 20.72 -3.35 -22.19
C LEU A 248 20.75 -4.09 -20.86
N LEU A 249 20.76 -5.44 -20.87
CA LEU A 249 20.83 -6.20 -19.61
C LEU A 249 22.09 -5.86 -18.83
N ARG A 250 23.25 -5.90 -19.50
CA ARG A 250 24.54 -5.56 -18.89
C ARG A 250 24.51 -4.16 -18.30
N ARG A 251 24.04 -3.17 -19.07
CA ARG A 251 23.92 -1.79 -18.58
C ARG A 251 23.04 -1.69 -17.33
N ILE A 252 21.88 -2.35 -17.32
CA ILE A 252 20.98 -2.38 -16.16
C ILE A 252 21.65 -3.01 -14.94
N LYS A 253 22.38 -4.11 -15.12
CA LYS A 253 23.09 -4.82 -14.04
C LYS A 253 24.28 -4.02 -13.52
N ASP A 254 25.05 -3.39 -14.39
CA ASP A 254 26.24 -2.62 -14.02
C ASP A 254 25.87 -1.30 -13.32
N GLU A 255 24.86 -0.58 -13.82
CA GLU A 255 24.41 0.70 -13.23
C GLU A 255 23.42 0.50 -12.06
N GLY A 256 22.71 -0.63 -12.00
CA GLY A 256 21.69 -0.96 -11.00
C GLY A 256 20.37 -0.17 -11.12
N PHE A 257 20.44 1.09 -11.54
CA PHE A 257 19.31 1.96 -11.87
C PHE A 257 19.64 2.76 -13.13
N VAL A 258 18.91 2.52 -14.21
CA VAL A 258 19.09 3.22 -15.48
C VAL A 258 17.87 4.09 -15.77
N SER A 259 18.11 5.27 -16.31
CA SER A 259 17.05 6.17 -16.77
C SER A 259 17.24 6.49 -18.25
N PHE A 260 16.13 6.77 -18.92
CA PHE A 260 16.11 7.06 -20.35
C PHE A 260 15.42 8.39 -20.60
N GLY A 261 15.95 9.12 -21.57
CA GLY A 261 15.41 10.38 -22.03
C GLY A 261 15.38 11.52 -21.01
N LYS A 262 14.68 12.60 -21.37
CA LYS A 262 14.46 13.79 -20.54
C LYS A 262 13.20 13.67 -19.67
N PRO A 263 13.27 14.06 -18.38
CA PRO A 263 12.08 14.25 -17.56
C PRO A 263 11.07 15.17 -18.24
N ILE A 264 9.78 14.87 -18.13
CA ILE A 264 8.72 15.73 -18.65
C ILE A 264 7.53 15.80 -17.69
N MET A 265 6.92 16.98 -17.63
CA MET A 265 5.53 17.16 -17.22
C MET A 265 4.81 17.84 -18.38
N LEU A 266 3.68 17.29 -18.81
CA LEU A 266 2.99 17.68 -20.03
C LEU A 266 2.49 19.13 -20.02
N ARG A 267 2.23 19.72 -18.84
CA ARG A 267 1.77 21.11 -18.74
C ARG A 267 2.87 22.08 -18.31
N GLU A 268 4.14 21.66 -18.19
CA GLU A 268 5.25 22.54 -17.80
C GLU A 268 6.04 23.01 -19.04
N PRO A 269 5.87 24.27 -19.51
CA PRO A 269 6.38 24.70 -20.82
C PRO A 269 7.88 24.56 -20.97
N LYS A 270 8.65 24.80 -19.90
CA LYS A 270 10.11 24.64 -19.93
C LYS A 270 10.53 23.19 -20.19
N MET A 271 9.85 22.24 -19.53
CA MET A 271 10.15 20.81 -19.72
C MET A 271 9.71 20.33 -21.11
N VAL A 272 8.57 20.83 -21.62
CA VAL A 272 8.11 20.53 -22.98
C VAL A 272 9.06 21.07 -24.03
N ALA A 273 9.53 22.32 -23.89
CA ALA A 273 10.50 22.92 -24.80
C ALA A 273 11.86 22.18 -24.79
N GLU A 274 12.34 21.76 -23.62
CA GLU A 274 13.55 20.93 -23.50
C GLU A 274 13.37 19.56 -24.14
N PHE A 275 12.19 18.96 -23.99
CA PHE A 275 11.84 17.68 -24.58
C PHE A 275 11.78 17.75 -26.11
N THR A 276 11.07 18.72 -26.69
CA THR A 276 10.95 18.86 -28.15
C THR A 276 12.27 19.27 -28.81
N LYS A 277 13.12 20.01 -28.10
CA LYS A 277 14.50 20.25 -28.54
C LYS A 277 15.34 18.97 -28.57
N ALA A 278 15.08 18.03 -27.66
CA ALA A 278 15.83 16.77 -27.58
C ALA A 278 15.36 15.74 -28.62
N TYR A 279 14.10 15.78 -29.04
CA TYR A 279 13.49 14.79 -29.93
C TYR A 279 12.80 15.47 -31.12
N ALA A 280 13.45 15.43 -32.29
CA ALA A 280 12.97 16.14 -33.48
C ALA A 280 11.59 15.64 -33.99
N ASN A 281 11.25 14.39 -33.69
CA ASN A 281 9.99 13.75 -34.06
C ASN A 281 8.92 13.84 -32.96
N ALA A 282 9.16 14.62 -31.90
CA ALA A 282 8.21 14.78 -30.81
C ALA A 282 6.86 15.26 -31.33
N LYS A 283 5.79 14.85 -30.65
CA LYS A 283 4.43 15.29 -31.00
C LYS A 283 4.35 16.82 -31.06
N PRO A 284 3.48 17.37 -31.93
CA PRO A 284 3.23 18.81 -31.99
C PRO A 284 2.81 19.35 -30.62
N VAL A 285 3.35 20.50 -30.27
CA VAL A 285 3.06 21.23 -29.03
C VAL A 285 1.83 22.11 -29.24
N ASP A 286 1.04 22.29 -28.19
CA ASP A 286 -0.10 23.21 -28.16
C ASP A 286 0.37 24.67 -28.31
N GLU A 287 -0.55 25.58 -28.64
CA GLU A 287 -0.27 27.01 -28.81
C GLU A 287 0.36 27.66 -27.56
N ASP A 288 0.05 27.14 -26.37
CA ASP A 288 0.58 27.62 -25.09
C ASP A 288 1.97 27.04 -24.73
N GLY A 289 2.58 26.29 -25.63
CA GLY A 289 3.88 25.67 -25.42
C GLY A 289 3.84 24.41 -24.55
N THR A 290 2.68 23.77 -24.41
CA THR A 290 2.51 22.55 -23.61
C THR A 290 1.97 21.36 -24.39
N TYR A 291 1.84 20.21 -23.73
CA TYR A 291 1.09 19.03 -24.17
C TYR A 291 -0.21 18.86 -23.39
N GLY A 292 -0.83 19.97 -22.97
CA GLY A 292 -2.07 19.98 -22.20
C GLY A 292 -3.21 19.24 -22.89
N SER A 293 -3.32 19.37 -24.22
CA SER A 293 -4.35 18.69 -25.04
C SER A 293 -4.19 17.17 -25.08
N LEU A 294 -2.98 16.66 -24.84
CA LEU A 294 -2.68 15.23 -24.80
C LEU A 294 -3.05 14.58 -23.46
N LEU A 295 -3.36 15.39 -22.43
CA LEU A 295 -3.84 14.87 -21.15
C LEU A 295 -5.26 14.36 -21.27
N THR A 296 -5.36 13.05 -21.40
CA THR A 296 -6.63 12.31 -21.46
C THR A 296 -6.69 11.31 -20.32
N PHE A 297 -7.88 11.16 -19.73
CA PHE A 297 -8.14 10.27 -18.61
C PHE A 297 -9.06 9.12 -19.02
N LYS A 298 -9.00 8.00 -18.30
CA LYS A 298 -9.88 6.83 -18.52
C LYS A 298 -11.31 7.05 -17.98
N THR A 299 -11.78 8.29 -18.02
CA THR A 299 -13.12 8.71 -17.63
C THR A 299 -14.01 8.79 -18.88
N PRO A 300 -15.35 8.68 -18.74
CA PRO A 300 -16.27 8.81 -19.87
C PRO A 300 -16.08 10.10 -20.68
N SER A 301 -15.78 11.22 -20.03
CA SER A 301 -15.54 12.51 -20.71
C SER A 301 -14.11 12.69 -21.26
N GLY A 302 -13.18 11.78 -20.94
CA GLY A 302 -11.75 11.96 -21.18
C GLY A 302 -11.08 13.02 -20.29
N LYS A 303 -11.83 13.65 -19.38
CA LYS A 303 -11.38 14.75 -18.49
C LYS A 303 -11.37 14.31 -17.02
N ILE A 304 -10.87 15.17 -16.14
CA ILE A 304 -11.03 14.98 -14.69
C ILE A 304 -12.48 15.28 -14.32
N GLU A 305 -13.18 14.31 -13.72
CA GLU A 305 -14.58 14.43 -13.36
C GLU A 305 -14.75 14.64 -11.84
N LEU A 306 -15.32 15.78 -11.44
CA LEU A 306 -15.66 16.04 -10.03
C LEU A 306 -16.97 15.34 -9.62
N THR A 307 -17.79 14.95 -10.60
CA THR A 307 -19.00 14.15 -10.44
C THR A 307 -18.85 12.81 -11.15
N SER A 308 -19.49 11.74 -10.68
CA SER A 308 -19.37 10.42 -11.29
C SER A 308 -20.69 9.65 -11.23
N ALA A 309 -21.33 9.47 -12.39
CA ALA A 309 -22.53 8.65 -12.50
C ALA A 309 -22.25 7.19 -12.14
N LYS A 310 -21.07 6.66 -12.50
CA LYS A 310 -20.63 5.31 -12.12
C LYS A 310 -20.59 5.14 -10.59
N VAL A 311 -20.03 6.11 -9.86
CA VAL A 311 -20.00 6.07 -8.40
C VAL A 311 -21.42 6.20 -7.83
N GLU A 312 -22.28 7.04 -8.40
CA GLU A 312 -23.68 7.15 -7.95
C GLU A 312 -24.44 5.83 -8.09
N THR A 313 -24.26 5.11 -9.20
CA THR A 313 -24.88 3.80 -9.40
C THR A 313 -24.36 2.75 -8.41
N MET A 314 -23.04 2.72 -8.15
CA MET A 314 -22.42 1.74 -7.26
C MET A 314 -22.66 2.05 -5.78
N ALA A 315 -22.66 3.33 -5.41
CA ALA A 315 -22.82 3.81 -4.04
C ALA A 315 -23.71 5.06 -4.03
N PRO A 316 -25.05 4.87 -3.99
CA PRO A 316 -26.00 5.97 -4.05
C PRO A 316 -25.71 7.11 -3.09
N GLY A 317 -25.88 8.33 -3.59
CA GLY A 317 -25.55 9.58 -2.93
C GLY A 317 -24.07 9.96 -2.97
N ARG A 318 -23.16 9.14 -3.49
CA ARG A 318 -21.69 9.42 -3.59
C ARG A 318 -21.23 9.80 -5.00
N GLY A 319 -22.13 10.05 -5.95
CA GLY A 319 -21.77 10.57 -7.27
C GLY A 319 -21.09 11.94 -7.22
N VAL A 320 -21.45 12.76 -6.23
CA VAL A 320 -20.86 14.08 -5.98
C VAL A 320 -20.05 14.08 -4.69
N ILE A 321 -18.98 14.89 -4.66
CA ILE A 321 -18.14 15.06 -3.47
C ILE A 321 -18.97 15.74 -2.39
N LYS A 322 -19.22 15.03 -1.28
CA LYS A 322 -20.01 15.55 -0.16
C LYS A 322 -19.44 15.06 1.16
N PHE A 323 -19.43 15.94 2.16
CA PHE A 323 -19.11 15.54 3.52
C PHE A 323 -20.22 14.64 4.09
N ARG A 324 -19.82 13.52 4.69
CA ARG A 324 -20.69 12.62 5.45
C ARG A 324 -20.07 12.43 6.82
N GLU A 325 -20.89 12.61 7.84
CA GLU A 325 -20.47 12.39 9.22
C GLU A 325 -20.23 10.90 9.46
N VAL A 326 -19.15 10.58 10.18
CA VAL A 326 -18.80 9.20 10.53
C VAL A 326 -18.66 9.11 12.04
N HIS A 327 -19.42 8.22 12.66
CA HIS A 327 -19.32 7.94 14.09
C HIS A 327 -18.44 6.69 14.29
N LEU A 328 -17.19 6.90 14.70
CA LEU A 328 -16.21 5.82 14.92
C LEU A 328 -16.01 5.48 16.39
N LYS A 329 -16.69 6.19 17.29
CA LYS A 329 -16.67 5.98 18.74
C LYS A 329 -17.99 6.42 19.37
N LYS A 330 -18.27 5.93 20.57
CA LYS A 330 -19.34 6.44 21.44
C LYS A 330 -18.94 7.72 22.16
N ALA A 331 -19.90 8.37 22.82
CA ALA A 331 -19.67 9.65 23.50
C ALA A 331 -18.62 9.55 24.63
N ASP A 332 -18.64 8.44 25.37
CA ASP A 332 -17.78 8.11 26.52
C ASP A 332 -16.44 7.46 26.13
N GLU A 333 -16.23 7.17 24.85
CA GLU A 333 -14.99 6.58 24.32
C GLU A 333 -14.01 7.66 23.82
N LEU A 334 -12.74 7.27 23.68
CA LEU A 334 -11.69 7.99 22.95
C LEU A 334 -11.51 7.37 21.55
N TYR A 335 -11.04 8.15 20.58
CA TYR A 335 -10.58 7.58 19.31
C TYR A 335 -9.26 6.84 19.52
N PHE A 336 -9.20 5.57 19.15
CA PHE A 336 -7.93 4.89 18.93
C PHE A 336 -7.53 5.01 17.46
N ILE A 337 -6.33 5.55 17.24
CA ILE A 337 -5.66 5.59 15.94
C ILE A 337 -4.29 4.92 16.04
N GLN A 338 -3.81 4.39 14.93
CA GLN A 338 -2.44 3.87 14.84
C GLN A 338 -1.57 4.71 13.91
N GLY A 339 -0.30 4.35 13.75
CA GLY A 339 0.61 5.00 12.78
C GLY A 339 1.84 4.16 12.47
N LYS A 340 2.74 4.71 11.66
CA LYS A 340 4.06 4.14 11.37
C LYS A 340 5.12 4.93 12.12
N VAL A 341 6.19 4.24 12.53
CA VAL A 341 7.37 4.85 13.13
C VAL A 341 8.55 4.73 12.18
N ALA A 342 9.46 5.72 12.20
CA ALA A 342 10.63 5.72 11.32
C ALA A 342 11.59 4.55 11.58
N VAL A 343 11.62 4.03 12.81
CA VAL A 343 12.52 2.95 13.25
C VAL A 343 12.11 1.59 12.68
N HIS A 344 10.81 1.33 12.56
CA HIS A 344 10.29 0.02 12.18
C HIS A 344 9.52 0.05 10.88
N THR A 345 9.86 -0.87 9.98
CA THR A 345 9.10 -1.12 8.77
C THR A 345 7.97 -2.11 9.04
N ASN A 346 6.74 -1.59 9.04
CA ASN A 346 5.50 -2.38 9.22
C ASN A 346 5.56 -3.25 10.47
N GLY A 347 5.30 -4.56 10.35
CA GLY A 347 5.41 -5.54 11.43
C GLY A 347 6.68 -6.39 11.39
N ALA A 348 7.62 -6.11 10.47
CA ALA A 348 8.66 -7.07 10.09
C ALA A 348 9.99 -6.93 10.81
N THR A 349 10.22 -5.80 11.49
CA THR A 349 11.57 -5.39 11.91
C THR A 349 11.77 -5.31 13.42
N HIS A 350 10.75 -5.65 14.21
CA HIS A 350 10.80 -5.59 15.67
C HIS A 350 11.75 -6.63 16.29
N ASN A 351 12.09 -7.69 15.55
CA ASN A 351 13.07 -8.67 16.00
C ASN A 351 14.52 -8.36 15.56
N VAL A 352 14.73 -7.30 14.77
CA VAL A 352 16.08 -6.87 14.35
C VAL A 352 16.78 -6.20 15.54
N PRO A 353 17.94 -6.70 16.01
CA PRO A 353 18.53 -6.25 17.27
C PRO A 353 18.74 -4.73 17.37
N MET A 354 19.31 -4.12 16.34
CA MET A 354 19.59 -2.67 16.35
C MET A 354 18.32 -1.83 16.40
N LEU A 355 17.26 -2.25 15.69
CA LEU A 355 16.00 -1.51 15.63
C LEU A 355 15.18 -1.71 16.92
N ALA A 356 15.17 -2.93 17.47
CA ALA A 356 14.55 -3.21 18.76
C ALA A 356 15.20 -2.41 19.90
N ASN A 357 16.52 -2.20 19.85
CA ASN A 357 17.22 -1.36 20.83
C ASN A 357 16.85 0.12 20.71
N LEU A 358 16.55 0.60 19.50
CA LEU A 358 16.07 1.98 19.31
C LEU A 358 14.63 2.16 19.78
N MET A 359 13.79 1.14 19.61
CA MET A 359 12.40 1.17 20.05
C MET A 359 11.85 -0.24 20.28
N SER A 360 11.83 -0.70 21.53
CA SER A 360 11.30 -2.04 21.84
C SER A 360 9.80 -2.06 22.12
N ASP A 361 9.16 -0.90 22.36
CA ASP A 361 7.79 -0.77 22.83
C ASP A 361 7.05 0.34 22.09
N ASN A 362 5.71 0.24 21.99
CA ASN A 362 4.84 1.28 21.44
C ASN A 362 3.91 1.88 22.51
N ALA A 363 4.52 2.54 23.50
CA ALA A 363 3.78 3.29 24.52
C ALA A 363 2.64 4.12 23.91
N ILE A 364 1.49 4.10 24.58
CA ILE A 364 0.23 4.65 24.09
C ILE A 364 0.21 6.14 24.41
N TRP A 365 0.06 6.98 23.38
CA TRP A 365 0.02 8.42 23.54
C TRP A 365 -1.31 8.82 24.19
N VAL A 366 -1.25 9.56 25.28
CA VAL A 366 -2.42 10.09 26.00
C VAL A 366 -2.22 11.59 26.21
N HIS A 367 -3.24 12.39 25.90
CA HIS A 367 -3.17 13.82 26.13
C HIS A 367 -3.11 14.13 27.66
N PRO A 368 -2.30 15.10 28.14
CA PRO A 368 -2.19 15.49 29.54
C PRO A 368 -3.52 15.74 30.27
N VAL A 369 -4.44 16.51 29.69
CA VAL A 369 -5.81 16.73 30.22
C VAL A 369 -6.58 15.42 30.42
N THR A 370 -6.54 14.51 29.45
CA THR A 370 -7.23 13.21 29.52
C THR A 370 -6.58 12.32 30.58
N ALA A 371 -5.25 12.30 30.61
CA ALA A 371 -4.48 11.58 31.63
C ALA A 371 -4.80 12.09 33.04
N GLY A 372 -4.82 13.41 33.24
CA GLY A 372 -5.15 14.04 34.52
C GLY A 372 -6.56 13.73 35.00
N LYS A 373 -7.56 13.71 34.10
CA LYS A 373 -8.94 13.30 34.43
C LYS A 373 -9.04 11.84 34.90
N LEU A 374 -8.14 10.97 34.43
CA LEU A 374 -8.12 9.54 34.73
C LEU A 374 -7.05 9.15 35.76
N GLY A 375 -6.33 10.12 36.35
CA GLY A 375 -5.26 9.86 37.30
C GLY A 375 -4.06 9.09 36.71
N ILE A 376 -3.84 9.18 35.39
CA ILE A 376 -2.77 8.51 34.66
C ILE A 376 -1.53 9.41 34.59
N SER A 377 -0.39 8.87 34.99
CA SER A 377 0.94 9.47 34.86
C SER A 377 1.72 8.83 33.71
N ASN A 378 2.78 9.49 33.26
CA ASN A 378 3.65 8.95 32.23
C ASN A 378 4.33 7.64 32.72
N GLY A 379 4.29 6.60 31.90
CA GLY A 379 4.81 5.28 32.22
C GLY A 379 3.82 4.37 32.96
N ASP A 380 2.68 4.87 33.42
CA ASP A 380 1.69 4.05 34.13
C ASP A 380 1.19 2.91 33.23
N PRO A 381 0.94 1.71 33.82
CA PRO A 381 0.24 0.64 33.12
C PRO A 381 -1.21 1.08 32.88
N ILE A 382 -1.65 0.93 31.64
CA ILE A 382 -2.98 1.29 31.20
C ILE A 382 -3.59 0.20 30.35
N ARG A 383 -4.92 0.17 30.34
CA ARG A 383 -5.72 -0.76 29.57
C ARG A 383 -6.57 0.02 28.57
N LEU A 384 -6.50 -0.39 27.30
CA LEU A 384 -7.42 0.02 26.25
C LEU A 384 -8.41 -1.11 25.97
N THR A 385 -9.70 -0.80 25.88
CA THR A 385 -10.73 -1.78 25.51
C THR A 385 -11.61 -1.23 24.39
N SER A 386 -11.76 -1.99 23.31
CA SER A 386 -12.69 -1.71 22.20
C SER A 386 -13.83 -2.74 22.19
N SER A 387 -14.67 -2.69 21.15
CA SER A 387 -15.72 -3.70 20.93
C SER A 387 -15.19 -5.10 20.57
N VAL A 388 -13.93 -5.23 20.16
CA VAL A 388 -13.36 -6.50 19.68
C VAL A 388 -12.23 -7.04 20.55
N GLY A 389 -11.71 -6.25 21.49
CA GLY A 389 -10.66 -6.75 22.37
C GLY A 389 -10.09 -5.71 23.33
N THR A 390 -9.09 -6.17 24.08
CA THR A 390 -8.39 -5.41 25.10
C THR A 390 -6.90 -5.54 24.90
N GLU A 391 -6.18 -4.44 25.09
CA GLU A 391 -4.73 -4.40 25.10
C GLU A 391 -4.23 -3.67 26.36
N GLU A 392 -3.07 -4.09 26.86
CA GLU A 392 -2.42 -3.50 28.02
C GLU A 392 -1.01 -3.05 27.63
N GLY A 393 -0.69 -1.81 27.99
CA GLY A 393 0.60 -1.21 27.70
C GLY A 393 0.89 -0.07 28.66
N HIS A 394 1.81 0.81 28.29
CA HIS A 394 2.23 1.93 29.13
C HIS A 394 1.79 3.26 28.53
N ALA A 395 1.42 4.21 29.37
CA ALA A 395 1.05 5.56 28.93
C ALA A 395 2.29 6.38 28.56
N LEU A 396 2.26 7.04 27.40
CA LEU A 396 3.10 8.18 27.05
C LEU A 396 2.25 9.44 27.14
N VAL A 397 2.41 10.21 28.22
CA VAL A 397 1.62 11.44 28.40
C VAL A 397 2.27 12.57 27.60
N THR A 398 1.59 13.06 26.56
CA THR A 398 2.16 14.03 25.60
C THR A 398 1.12 15.00 25.03
N PRO A 399 1.43 16.30 24.88
CA PRO A 399 0.55 17.25 24.20
C PRO A 399 0.50 17.05 22.67
N GLY A 400 1.31 16.14 22.12
CA GLY A 400 1.36 15.84 20.67
C GLY A 400 0.17 15.05 20.12
N ILE A 401 -0.89 14.88 20.91
CA ILE A 401 -2.12 14.17 20.52
C ILE A 401 -3.35 14.98 20.93
N ARG A 402 -4.51 14.75 20.31
CA ARG A 402 -5.78 15.40 20.71
C ARG A 402 -6.33 14.84 22.02
N GLN A 403 -7.08 15.64 22.77
CA GLN A 403 -7.70 15.23 24.04
C GLN A 403 -8.66 14.03 23.90
N ASP A 404 -9.33 13.92 22.77
CA ASP A 404 -10.32 12.87 22.49
C ASP A 404 -9.71 11.63 21.82
N THR A 405 -8.38 11.50 21.80
CA THR A 405 -7.67 10.51 20.99
C THR A 405 -6.53 9.86 21.79
N VAL A 406 -6.35 8.55 21.60
CA VAL A 406 -5.14 7.80 21.97
C VAL A 406 -4.49 7.20 20.72
N PHE A 407 -3.17 7.02 20.76
CA PHE A 407 -2.41 6.54 19.62
C PHE A 407 -1.36 5.51 20.01
N ALA A 408 -1.15 4.50 19.16
CA ALA A 408 0.00 3.61 19.25
C ALA A 408 0.59 3.31 17.86
N TYR A 409 1.89 3.09 17.78
CA TYR A 409 2.52 2.67 16.54
C TYR A 409 2.15 1.22 16.20
N MET A 410 1.82 0.96 14.93
CA MET A 410 1.54 -0.39 14.43
C MET A 410 2.82 -1.24 14.41
N GLY A 411 2.69 -2.53 14.70
CA GLY A 411 3.74 -3.53 14.44
C GLY A 411 4.25 -4.26 15.67
N PHE A 412 3.86 -3.81 16.87
CA PHE A 412 4.21 -4.40 18.16
C PHE A 412 3.12 -5.37 18.64
N GLY A 413 3.29 -5.89 19.87
CA GLY A 413 2.35 -6.83 20.49
C GLY A 413 2.47 -8.25 19.92
N SER A 414 3.68 -8.63 19.49
CA SER A 414 3.94 -9.99 19.03
C SER A 414 3.66 -11.00 20.13
N LYS A 415 3.03 -12.11 19.76
CA LYS A 415 2.83 -13.27 20.65
C LYS A 415 3.68 -14.48 20.23
N ASN A 416 4.47 -14.34 19.17
CA ASN A 416 5.33 -15.42 18.69
C ASN A 416 6.62 -15.43 19.52
N LYS A 417 6.87 -16.52 20.25
CA LYS A 417 8.04 -16.68 21.14
C LYS A 417 9.37 -16.79 20.38
N GLU A 418 9.35 -17.15 19.10
CA GLU A 418 10.55 -17.17 18.24
C GLU A 418 11.07 -15.75 17.95
N LEU A 419 10.19 -14.75 18.03
CA LEU A 419 10.54 -13.34 17.85
C LEU A 419 11.00 -12.72 19.17
N VAL A 420 12.04 -13.30 19.78
CA VAL A 420 12.47 -13.05 21.17
C VAL A 420 12.61 -11.58 21.60
N ARG A 421 12.87 -10.65 20.67
CA ARG A 421 12.94 -9.20 20.97
C ARG A 421 11.61 -8.47 20.85
N ALA A 422 10.66 -9.03 20.09
CA ALA A 422 9.34 -8.46 19.86
C ALA A 422 8.25 -9.09 20.75
N THR A 423 8.43 -10.34 21.19
CA THR A 423 7.42 -11.07 21.96
C THR A 423 7.07 -10.35 23.26
N GLY A 424 5.78 -10.13 23.50
CA GLY A 424 5.29 -9.53 24.74
C GLY A 424 5.70 -8.08 24.95
N LYS A 425 6.12 -7.38 23.88
CA LYS A 425 6.44 -5.96 23.91
C LYS A 425 5.38 -5.15 23.20
N GLY A 426 4.92 -4.08 23.84
CA GLY A 426 3.91 -3.19 23.29
C GLY A 426 2.53 -3.82 23.17
N ILE A 427 1.63 -3.04 22.58
CA ILE A 427 0.28 -3.44 22.23
C ILE A 427 0.16 -3.81 20.76
N HIS A 428 -0.76 -4.74 20.49
CA HIS A 428 -1.13 -5.16 19.15
C HIS A 428 -2.37 -4.39 18.67
N CYS A 429 -2.19 -3.41 17.80
CA CYS A 429 -3.29 -2.56 17.30
C CYS A 429 -4.45 -3.35 16.68
N GLY A 430 -4.17 -4.47 16.00
CA GLY A 430 -5.20 -5.33 15.40
C GLY A 430 -6.14 -6.02 16.40
N ASN A 431 -5.81 -6.01 17.71
CA ASN A 431 -6.70 -6.54 18.75
C ASN A 431 -7.73 -5.51 19.20
N LEU A 432 -7.50 -4.22 18.90
CA LEU A 432 -8.43 -3.14 19.22
C LEU A 432 -9.28 -2.76 18.01
N LEU A 433 -8.76 -2.90 16.80
CA LEU A 433 -9.44 -2.47 15.58
C LEU A 433 -10.45 -3.51 15.11
N PRO A 434 -11.72 -3.15 14.85
CA PRO A 434 -12.74 -4.07 14.36
C PRO A 434 -12.51 -4.44 12.88
N HIS A 435 -13.09 -5.56 12.46
CA HIS A 435 -13.19 -5.95 11.05
C HIS A 435 -14.26 -5.12 10.35
N GLN A 436 -13.86 -3.98 9.77
CA GLN A 436 -14.76 -3.09 9.03
C GLN A 436 -14.14 -2.67 7.71
N THR A 437 -14.96 -2.69 6.66
CA THR A 437 -14.58 -2.35 5.29
C THR A 437 -15.33 -1.11 4.81
N ALA A 438 -14.62 -0.17 4.19
CA ALA A 438 -15.23 0.99 3.55
C ALA A 438 -16.08 0.56 2.33
N PRO A 439 -17.33 1.05 2.22
CA PRO A 439 -18.31 0.52 1.25
C PRO A 439 -17.97 0.80 -0.22
N VAL A 440 -17.14 1.80 -0.52
CA VAL A 440 -16.86 2.20 -1.92
C VAL A 440 -15.53 1.64 -2.43
N CYS A 441 -14.51 1.61 -1.58
CA CYS A 441 -13.14 1.30 -1.97
C CYS A 441 -12.58 0.05 -1.28
N GLY A 442 -13.37 -0.71 -0.53
CA GLY A 442 -12.90 -1.96 0.06
C GLY A 442 -11.75 -1.77 1.06
N MET A 443 -11.51 -0.57 1.57
CA MET A 443 -10.41 -0.31 2.49
C MET A 443 -10.78 -0.72 3.92
N THR A 444 -9.86 -1.36 4.64
CA THR A 444 -10.03 -1.63 6.07
C THR A 444 -10.07 -0.32 6.87
N VAL A 445 -10.91 -0.24 7.91
CA VAL A 445 -10.97 0.92 8.81
C VAL A 445 -10.02 0.71 10.00
N HIS A 446 -9.11 1.65 10.20
CA HIS A 446 -8.07 1.63 11.23
C HIS A 446 -8.24 2.76 12.27
N THR A 447 -9.50 3.04 12.61
CA THR A 447 -9.90 3.95 13.67
C THR A 447 -11.09 3.34 14.38
N THR A 448 -11.13 3.40 15.70
CA THR A 448 -12.24 2.87 16.49
C THR A 448 -12.37 3.60 17.82
N GLY A 449 -13.44 3.33 18.55
CA GLY A 449 -13.65 3.81 19.90
C GLY A 449 -13.00 2.87 20.91
N VAL A 450 -12.36 3.44 21.93
CA VAL A 450 -11.80 2.70 23.06
C VAL A 450 -12.13 3.39 24.38
N THR A 451 -12.31 2.60 25.43
CA THR A 451 -12.21 3.08 26.82
C THR A 451 -10.77 2.96 27.30
N LEU A 452 -10.34 3.90 28.15
CA LEU A 452 -9.00 3.96 28.73
C LEU A 452 -9.12 3.90 30.25
N ALA A 453 -8.40 2.96 30.87
CA ALA A 453 -8.33 2.83 32.33
C ALA A 453 -6.88 2.71 32.80
N LYS A 454 -6.60 3.25 33.99
CA LYS A 454 -5.37 2.96 34.74
C LYS A 454 -5.47 1.56 35.36
N ARG A 455 -4.39 0.79 35.30
CA ARG A 455 -4.33 -0.57 35.87
C ARG A 455 -3.76 -0.58 37.28
#